data_AF-A0A954ZJ29-F1
#
_entry.id   AF-A0A954ZJ29-F1
#
_cell.length_a   1.000
_cell.length_b   1.000
_cell.length_c   1.000
_cell.angle_alpha   90.00
_cell.angle_beta   90.00
_cell.angle_gamma   90.00
#
_symmetry.space_group_name_H-M   'P 1'
#
loop_
_entity.id
_entity.type
_entity.pdbx_description
1 polymer ?
#
loop_
_entity_poly.entity_id
_entity_poly.type
_entity_poly.pdbx_seq_one_letter_code
_entity_poly.pdbx_strand_id
1 'polypeptide(L)'
;FERDIHAMAEAGEPLTCASLQETYWKLLEAYFGPDFELDKELALEGLRIPHFYRAFYVYKYATGLSAAIALSQRVLNGGDAELQDYLGFLKGGCSQYPLDLLRGAGVDMEQPTPVLTALDHFESLVQELDTLL
;
A
#
# COMPACT_ATOMS: atom_id res chain seq x y z
N PHE A 1 7.96 -3.38 8.41
CA PHE A 1 9.41 -3.13 8.51
C PHE A 1 9.70 -1.74 9.05
N GLU A 2 9.57 -0.66 8.26
CA GLU A 2 9.90 0.70 8.70
C GLU A 2 9.20 1.09 10.02
N ARG A 3 7.88 0.85 10.12
CA ARG A 3 7.11 1.00 11.37
C ARG A 3 7.75 0.25 12.55
N ASP A 4 8.12 -1.01 12.34
CA ASP A 4 8.53 -1.92 13.41
C ASP A 4 9.93 -1.55 13.93
N ILE A 5 10.87 -1.22 13.03
CA ILE A 5 12.22 -0.81 13.44
C ILE A 5 12.21 0.56 14.13
N HIS A 6 11.29 1.46 13.75
CA HIS A 6 11.08 2.72 14.47
C HIS A 6 10.52 2.47 15.87
N ALA A 7 9.50 1.60 16.01
CA ALA A 7 8.93 1.24 17.31
C ALA A 7 9.98 0.57 18.23
N MET A 8 10.84 -0.29 17.70
CA MET A 8 11.96 -0.87 18.45
C MET A 8 12.92 0.20 18.97
N ALA A 9 13.30 1.17 18.13
CA ALA A 9 14.15 2.27 18.54
C ALA A 9 13.48 3.16 19.62
N GLU A 10 12.19 3.44 19.49
CA GLU A 10 11.39 4.18 20.47
C GLU A 10 11.29 3.45 21.82
N ALA A 11 11.26 2.10 21.79
CA ALA A 11 11.31 1.25 22.97
C ALA A 11 12.73 1.13 23.59
N GLY A 12 13.75 1.73 22.97
CA GLY A 12 15.15 1.65 23.41
C GLY A 12 15.84 0.33 23.06
N GLU A 13 15.27 -0.45 22.14
CA GLU A 13 15.87 -1.69 21.67
C GLU A 13 16.98 -1.41 20.64
N PRO A 14 18.11 -2.15 20.69
CA PRO A 14 19.20 -1.93 19.76
C PRO A 14 18.87 -2.43 18.35
N LEU A 15 19.02 -1.54 17.36
CA LEU A 15 18.91 -1.87 15.93
C LEU A 15 20.23 -2.44 15.41
N THR A 16 20.48 -3.71 15.74
CA THR A 16 21.63 -4.47 15.24
C THR A 16 21.34 -5.05 13.86
N CYS A 17 22.39 -5.44 13.12
CA CYS A 17 22.21 -6.14 11.85
C CYS A 17 21.35 -7.42 11.99
N ALA A 18 21.50 -8.15 13.10
CA ALA A 18 20.72 -9.35 13.39
C ALA A 18 19.24 -9.03 13.63
N SER A 19 18.93 -8.01 14.44
CA SER A 19 17.54 -7.65 14.74
C SER A 19 16.81 -7.07 13.52
N LEU A 20 17.51 -6.33 12.66
CA LEU A 20 16.94 -5.86 11.38
C LEU A 20 16.66 -7.02 10.41
N GLN A 21 17.60 -7.97 10.26
CA GLN A 21 17.40 -9.16 9.42
C GLN A 21 16.24 -10.02 9.92
N GLU A 22 16.14 -10.23 11.23
CA GLU A 22 15.05 -11.02 11.84
C GLU A 22 13.69 -10.34 11.63
N THR A 23 13.60 -9.02 11.84
CA THR A 23 12.36 -8.26 11.60
C THR A 23 11.95 -8.29 10.13
N TYR A 24 12.92 -8.24 9.19
CA TYR A 24 12.62 -8.35 7.76
C TYR A 24 12.19 -9.77 7.38
N TRP A 25 12.87 -10.80 7.90
CA TRP A 25 12.56 -12.20 7.64
C TRP A 25 11.13 -12.58 8.05
N LYS A 26 10.70 -12.17 9.25
CA LYS A 26 9.31 -12.40 9.71
C LYS A 26 8.27 -11.80 8.77
N LEU A 27 8.59 -10.69 8.11
CA LEU A 27 7.70 -10.07 7.13
C LEU A 27 7.72 -10.81 5.80
N LEU A 28 8.87 -11.32 5.36
CA LEU A 28 8.95 -12.18 4.18
C LEU A 28 8.06 -13.42 4.36
N GLU A 29 8.17 -14.11 5.49
CA GLU A 29 7.32 -15.28 5.81
C GLU A 29 5.83 -14.91 5.81
N ALA A 30 5.47 -13.76 6.39
CA ALA A 30 4.08 -13.32 6.47
C ALA A 30 3.48 -12.92 5.12
N TYR A 31 4.27 -12.33 4.21
CA TYR A 31 3.76 -11.81 2.93
C TYR A 31 3.81 -12.85 1.80
N PHE A 32 4.84 -13.69 1.76
CA PHE A 32 4.99 -14.68 0.68
C PHE A 32 4.27 -16.00 0.96
N GLY A 33 4.02 -16.32 2.23
CA GLY A 33 3.32 -17.54 2.61
C GLY A 33 4.16 -18.82 2.43
N PRO A 34 3.59 -19.99 2.75
CA PRO A 34 4.33 -21.26 2.83
C PRO A 34 4.69 -21.86 1.47
N ASP A 35 4.01 -21.44 0.39
CA ASP A 35 4.22 -21.99 -0.96
C ASP A 35 5.41 -21.33 -1.69
N PHE A 36 6.04 -20.32 -1.08
CA PHE A 36 7.21 -19.63 -1.61
C PHE A 36 8.47 -20.02 -0.82
N GLU A 37 9.49 -20.51 -1.51
CA GLU A 37 10.79 -20.79 -0.90
C GLU A 37 11.59 -19.49 -0.72
N LEU A 38 11.96 -19.18 0.53
CA LEU A 38 12.73 -17.98 0.86
C LEU A 38 14.24 -18.27 0.87
N ASP A 39 14.98 -17.65 -0.04
CA ASP A 39 16.44 -17.64 0.00
C ASP A 39 16.93 -16.87 1.24
N LYS A 40 17.94 -17.40 1.93
CA LYS A 40 18.47 -16.82 3.18
C LYS A 40 18.99 -15.40 2.98
N GLU A 41 19.50 -15.11 1.79
CA GLU A 41 20.01 -13.80 1.38
C GLU A 41 18.93 -12.71 1.42
N LEU A 42 17.64 -13.06 1.30
CA LEU A 42 16.53 -12.11 1.36
C LEU A 42 16.41 -11.43 2.73
N ALA A 43 16.96 -12.02 3.80
CA ALA A 43 17.03 -11.36 5.10
C ALA A 43 17.77 -10.01 5.04
N LEU A 44 18.68 -9.83 4.06
CA LEU A 44 19.45 -8.60 3.85
C LEU A 44 18.74 -7.58 2.95
N GLU A 45 17.60 -7.94 2.33
CA GLU A 45 16.93 -7.09 1.36
C GLU A 45 16.50 -5.74 1.96
N GLY A 46 16.03 -5.75 3.21
CA GLY A 46 15.67 -4.52 3.92
C GLY A 46 16.81 -3.49 3.99
N LEU A 47 18.07 -3.92 3.95
CA LEU A 47 19.24 -3.04 4.12
C LEU A 47 19.63 -2.31 2.83
N ARG A 48 19.16 -2.76 1.66
CA ARG A 48 19.49 -2.15 0.36
C ARG A 48 18.40 -1.22 -0.18
N ILE A 49 17.26 -1.10 0.50
CA ILE A 49 16.11 -0.30 0.03
C ILE A 49 16.35 1.19 0.33
N PRO A 50 16.58 2.04 -0.69
CA PRO A 50 16.92 3.45 -0.47
C PRO A 50 15.79 4.23 0.22
N HIS A 51 14.54 3.80 0.02
CA HIS A 51 13.38 4.48 0.58
C HIS A 51 13.30 4.41 2.11
N PHE A 52 13.94 3.43 2.77
CA PHE A 52 13.98 3.39 4.25
C PHE A 52 14.89 4.47 4.85
N TYR A 53 15.65 5.20 4.02
CA TYR A 53 16.39 6.40 4.42
C TYR A 53 15.55 7.68 4.21
N ARG A 54 14.25 7.54 3.91
CA ARG A 54 13.26 8.62 3.85
C ARG A 54 12.03 8.20 4.65
N ALA A 55 11.99 8.66 5.90
CA ALA A 55 11.01 8.24 6.88
C ALA A 55 9.56 8.29 6.35
N PHE A 56 8.88 7.15 6.44
CA PHE A 56 7.46 6.92 6.15
C PHE A 56 7.04 7.38 4.75
N TYR A 57 7.87 7.10 3.74
CA TYR A 57 7.53 7.41 2.36
C TYR A 57 6.76 6.27 1.67
N VAL A 58 7.17 5.02 1.87
CA VAL A 58 6.76 3.88 1.01
C VAL A 58 5.28 3.52 1.11
N TYR A 59 4.64 3.74 2.27
CA TYR A 59 3.22 3.39 2.46
C TYR A 59 2.30 4.13 1.47
N LYS A 60 2.75 5.28 0.97
CA LYS A 60 2.00 6.10 0.00
C LYS A 60 1.82 5.42 -1.34
N TYR A 61 2.69 4.46 -1.71
CA TYR A 61 2.47 3.66 -2.91
C TYR A 61 1.25 2.74 -2.76
N ALA A 62 1.14 2.06 -1.62
CA ALA A 62 0.01 1.17 -1.34
C ALA A 62 -1.31 1.94 -1.22
N THR A 63 -1.33 3.04 -0.45
CA THR A 63 -2.53 3.86 -0.32
C THR A 63 -2.88 4.60 -1.61
N GLY A 64 -1.88 5.06 -2.37
CA GLY A 64 -2.07 5.70 -3.68
C GLY A 64 -2.66 4.74 -4.72
N LEU A 65 -2.18 3.49 -4.79
CA LEU A 65 -2.75 2.47 -5.68
C LEU A 65 -4.17 2.12 -5.27
N SER A 66 -4.43 1.95 -3.96
CA SER A 66 -5.76 1.66 -3.45
C SER A 66 -6.76 2.78 -3.78
N ALA A 67 -6.35 4.04 -3.58
CA ALA A 67 -7.14 5.20 -3.96
C ALA A 67 -7.40 5.24 -5.48
N ALA A 68 -6.38 4.95 -6.30
CA ALA A 68 -6.51 4.95 -7.76
C ALA A 68 -7.51 3.90 -8.25
N ILE A 69 -7.48 2.67 -7.69
CA ILE A 69 -8.44 1.62 -8.03
C ILE A 69 -9.85 1.98 -7.56
N ALA A 70 -10.00 2.52 -6.35
CA ALA A 70 -11.31 2.95 -5.85
C ALA A 70 -11.91 4.08 -6.72
N LEU A 71 -11.08 5.07 -7.11
CA LEU A 71 -11.50 6.14 -8.03
C LEU A 71 -11.86 5.59 -9.41
N SER A 72 -11.06 4.68 -9.96
CA SER A 72 -11.31 4.13 -11.29
C SER A 72 -12.61 3.33 -11.33
N GLN A 73 -12.88 2.50 -10.30
CA GLN A 73 -14.15 1.77 -10.20
C GLN A 73 -15.35 2.71 -10.09
N ARG A 74 -15.25 3.80 -9.30
CA ARG A 74 -16.31 4.81 -9.23
C ARG A 74 -16.59 5.45 -10.59
N VAL A 75 -15.54 5.84 -11.32
CA VAL A 75 -15.69 6.48 -12.64
C VAL A 75 -16.24 5.50 -13.68
N LEU A 76 -15.76 4.24 -13.71
CA LEU A 76 -16.16 3.25 -14.70
C LEU A 76 -17.57 2.70 -14.49
N ASN A 77 -18.02 2.61 -13.23
CA ASN A 77 -19.33 2.06 -12.87
C ASN A 77 -20.37 3.13 -12.49
N GLY A 78 -19.96 4.40 -12.43
CA GLY A 78 -20.81 5.55 -12.10
C GLY A 78 -21.38 6.26 -13.32
N GLY A 79 -21.81 7.52 -13.11
CA GLY A 79 -22.30 8.41 -14.15
C GLY A 79 -21.59 9.76 -14.14
N ASP A 80 -22.28 10.79 -14.65
CA ASP A 80 -21.72 12.13 -14.78
C ASP A 80 -21.24 12.71 -13.43
N ALA A 81 -21.91 12.37 -12.33
CA ALA A 81 -21.54 12.84 -10.99
C ALA A 81 -20.16 12.33 -10.55
N GLU A 82 -19.92 11.01 -10.62
CA GLU A 82 -18.63 10.41 -10.24
C GLU A 82 -17.50 10.89 -11.15
N LEU A 83 -17.77 11.10 -12.44
CA LEU A 83 -16.82 11.70 -13.36
C LEU A 83 -16.49 13.16 -12.96
N GLN A 84 -17.49 13.98 -12.63
CA GLN A 84 -17.25 15.36 -12.20
C GLN A 84 -16.48 15.42 -10.88
N ASP A 85 -16.75 14.52 -9.92
CA ASP A 85 -15.98 14.40 -8.67
C ASP A 85 -14.50 14.13 -8.96
N TYR A 86 -14.20 13.17 -9.85
CA TYR A 86 -12.82 12.86 -10.26
C TYR A 86 -12.14 14.03 -10.99
N LEU A 87 -12.86 14.71 -11.90
CA LEU A 87 -12.32 15.90 -12.58
C LEU A 87 -12.10 17.06 -11.59
N GLY A 88 -12.94 17.18 -10.56
CA GLY A 88 -12.77 18.12 -9.46
C GLY A 88 -11.49 17.85 -8.68
N PHE A 89 -11.22 16.59 -8.35
CA PHE A 89 -9.97 16.15 -7.74
C PHE A 89 -8.74 16.55 -8.56
N LEU A 90 -8.74 16.27 -9.87
CA LEU A 90 -7.62 16.65 -10.75
C LEU A 90 -7.39 18.16 -10.81
N LYS A 91 -8.47 18.95 -10.89
CA LYS A 91 -8.41 20.42 -10.86
C LYS A 91 -7.89 20.96 -9.52
N GLY A 92 -8.07 20.20 -8.44
CA GLY A 92 -7.62 20.57 -7.09
C GLY A 92 -6.10 20.69 -6.97
N GLY A 93 -5.31 19.98 -7.77
CA GLY A 93 -3.85 20.03 -7.70
C GLY A 93 -3.32 19.85 -6.27
N CYS A 94 -2.43 20.73 -5.82
CA CYS A 94 -1.90 20.76 -4.45
C CYS A 94 -2.59 21.79 -3.54
N SER A 95 -3.86 22.12 -3.80
CA SER A 95 -4.56 23.21 -3.08
C SER A 95 -5.07 22.84 -1.69
N GLN A 96 -5.17 21.54 -1.36
CA GLN A 96 -5.67 21.03 -0.08
C GLN A 96 -4.89 19.79 0.35
N TYR A 97 -5.18 19.30 1.56
CA TYR A 97 -4.61 18.03 2.02
C TYR A 97 -5.06 16.86 1.13
N PRO A 98 -4.18 15.88 0.86
CA PRO A 98 -4.51 14.76 -0.01
C PRO A 98 -5.75 13.97 0.41
N LEU A 99 -5.97 13.80 1.71
CA LEU A 99 -7.15 13.11 2.24
C LEU A 99 -8.45 13.86 1.95
N ASP A 100 -8.43 15.19 2.05
CA ASP A 100 -9.61 16.02 1.78
C ASP A 100 -9.94 16.03 0.28
N LEU A 101 -8.91 16.11 -0.58
CA LEU A 101 -9.09 16.02 -2.03
C LEU A 101 -9.70 14.67 -2.45
N LEU A 102 -9.21 13.56 -1.88
CA LEU A 102 -9.75 12.22 -2.15
C LEU A 102 -11.18 12.08 -1.61
N ARG A 103 -11.46 12.62 -0.42
CA ARG A 103 -12.82 12.59 0.15
C ARG A 103 -13.81 13.37 -0.73
N GLY A 104 -13.38 14.51 -1.27
CA GLY A 104 -14.15 15.27 -2.27
C GLY A 104 -14.38 14.50 -3.58
N ALA A 105 -13.52 13.55 -3.92
CA ALA A 105 -13.68 12.63 -5.04
C ALA A 105 -14.52 11.37 -4.71
N GLY A 106 -15.04 11.30 -3.48
CA GLY A 106 -15.82 10.16 -2.98
C GLY A 106 -14.98 8.97 -2.50
N VAL A 107 -13.69 9.18 -2.18
CA VAL A 107 -12.79 8.14 -1.63
C VAL A 107 -12.25 8.59 -0.27
N ASP A 108 -12.71 7.95 0.80
CA ASP A 108 -12.23 8.22 2.16
C ASP A 108 -11.14 7.20 2.55
N MET A 109 -9.89 7.66 2.61
CA MET A 109 -8.74 6.83 2.96
C MET A 109 -8.59 6.58 4.47
N GLU A 110 -9.44 7.16 5.31
CA GLU A 110 -9.52 6.81 6.74
C GLU A 110 -10.42 5.60 6.98
N GLN A 111 -11.14 5.14 5.95
CA GLN A 111 -11.92 3.91 5.99
C GLN A 111 -11.14 2.74 5.36
N PRO A 112 -11.43 1.49 5.75
CA PRO A 112 -10.79 0.32 5.14
C PRO A 112 -11.23 0.09 3.68
N THR A 113 -12.37 0.66 3.29
CA THR A 113 -13.03 0.41 2.00
C THR A 113 -12.10 0.55 0.78
N PRO A 114 -11.28 1.60 0.61
CA PRO A 114 -10.45 1.72 -0.59
C PRO A 114 -9.42 0.59 -0.74
N VAL A 115 -8.88 0.09 0.38
CA VAL A 115 -7.96 -1.05 0.36
C VAL A 115 -8.71 -2.34 0.05
N LEU A 116 -9.88 -2.55 0.64
CA LEU A 116 -10.72 -3.72 0.34
C LEU A 116 -11.13 -3.74 -1.12
N THR A 117 -11.55 -2.61 -1.70
CA THR A 117 -11.88 -2.49 -3.13
C THR A 117 -10.71 -2.87 -4.03
N ALA A 118 -9.47 -2.52 -3.65
CA ALA A 118 -8.28 -2.91 -4.39
C ALA A 118 -7.99 -4.42 -4.29
N LEU A 119 -8.20 -5.01 -3.11
CA LEU A 119 -8.03 -6.45 -2.88
C LEU A 119 -9.10 -7.26 -3.63
N ASP A 120 -10.37 -6.84 -3.60
CA ASP A 120 -11.47 -7.48 -4.32
C ASP A 120 -11.21 -7.46 -5.85
N HIS A 121 -10.68 -6.34 -6.36
CA HIS A 121 -10.29 -6.25 -7.76
C HIS A 121 -9.14 -7.19 -8.10
N PHE A 122 -8.11 -7.25 -7.25
CA PHE A 122 -7.01 -8.20 -7.42
C PHE A 122 -7.50 -9.65 -7.41
N GLU A 123 -8.39 -10.01 -6.47
CA GLU A 123 -9.01 -11.33 -6.41
C GLU A 123 -9.75 -11.66 -7.70
N SER A 124 -10.57 -10.74 -8.23
CA SER A 124 -11.30 -10.98 -9.48
C SER A 124 -10.37 -11.26 -10.67
N LEU A 125 -9.23 -10.58 -10.75
CA LEU A 125 -8.26 -10.76 -11.83
C LEU A 125 -7.51 -12.10 -11.69
N VAL A 126 -7.21 -12.51 -10.46
CA VAL A 126 -6.61 -13.83 -10.19
C VAL A 126 -7.59 -14.95 -10.53
N GLN A 127 -8.87 -14.81 -10.16
CA GLN A 127 -9.91 -15.78 -10.52
C GLN A 127 -10.10 -15.86 -12.04
N GLU A 128 -10.13 -14.72 -12.73
CA GLU A 128 -10.19 -14.69 -14.20
C GLU A 128 -9.01 -15.44 -14.82
N LEU A 129 -7.78 -15.17 -14.34
CA LEU A 129 -6.58 -15.87 -14.80
C LEU A 129 -6.66 -17.38 -14.58
N ASP A 130 -7.14 -17.82 -13.41
CA ASP A 130 -7.30 -19.25 -13.09
C ASP A 130 -8.28 -19.96 -14.04
N THR A 131 -9.35 -19.28 -14.46
CA THR A 131 -10.30 -19.85 -15.44
C THR A 131 -9.76 -19.93 -16.87
N LEU A 132 -8.68 -19.21 -17.18
CA LEU A 132 -8.06 -19.17 -18.50
C LEU A 132 -6.91 -20.17 -18.67
N LEU A 133 -6.40 -20.75 -17.57
CA LEU A 133 -5.33 -21.74 -17.55
C LEU A 133 -5.88 -23.18 -17.52
#